data_AF-A0A9P8A7F9-F1
#
_entry.id   AF-A0A9P8A7F9-F1
#
_cell.length_a   1.000
_cell.length_b   1.000
_cell.length_c   1.000
_cell.angle_alpha   90.00
_cell.angle_beta   90.00
_cell.angle_gamma   90.00
#
_symmetry.space_group_name_H-M   'P 1'
#
loop_
_entity.id
_entity.type
_entity.pdbx_description
1 polymer ?
#
loop_
_entity_poly.entity_id
_entity_poly.type
_entity_poly.pdbx_seq_one_letter_code
_entity_poly.pdbx_strand_id
1 'polypeptide(L)'
;MTDDKHPPAAIEEASFFSYITFSWIQPMILHGRKHTIVAEELQRLSANDKVERLAELMHKEWIQEVEAKEQASTYGHKKRPNMYKVLWRCFGLYACVPFVSGLLESTCKISEAVLLG
;
A
#
# COMPACT_ATOMS: atom_id res chain seq x y z
N MET A 1 17.03 10.16 11.73
CA MET A 1 17.11 11.53 11.17
C MET A 1 15.74 12.15 11.40
N THR A 2 15.69 13.33 12.01
CA THR A 2 14.61 13.85 12.87
C THR A 2 13.25 14.01 12.16
N ASP A 3 12.41 12.99 12.26
CA ASP A 3 11.01 13.02 11.84
C ASP A 3 10.12 13.35 13.04
N ASP A 4 10.56 14.22 13.97
CA ASP A 4 9.86 14.48 15.23
C ASP A 4 9.02 15.76 15.26
N LYS A 5 9.05 16.55 14.20
CA LYS A 5 8.36 17.84 14.13
C LYS A 5 6.93 17.77 13.56
N HIS A 6 6.63 16.73 12.80
CA HIS A 6 5.33 16.57 12.15
C HIS A 6 4.32 15.87 13.08
N PRO A 7 3.02 16.18 12.97
CA PRO A 7 1.97 15.43 13.66
C PRO A 7 1.94 13.95 13.24
N PRO A 8 1.48 13.03 14.11
CA PRO A 8 1.40 11.61 13.80
C PRO A 8 0.47 11.34 12.61
N ALA A 9 0.66 10.18 11.96
CA ALA A 9 -0.12 9.76 10.82
C ALA A 9 -1.55 9.38 11.26
N ALA A 10 -2.55 10.24 11.01
CA ALA A 10 -3.93 10.01 11.45
C ALA A 10 -4.56 8.76 10.83
N ILE A 11 -4.00 8.24 9.74
CA ILE A 11 -4.39 6.98 9.12
C ILE A 11 -4.15 5.76 10.03
N GLU A 12 -3.16 5.82 10.94
CA GLU A 12 -2.85 4.71 11.85
C GLU A 12 -3.85 4.60 13.00
N GLU A 13 -4.43 5.73 13.40
CA GLU A 13 -5.46 5.80 14.46
C GLU A 13 -6.89 5.65 13.90
N ALA A 14 -7.04 5.56 12.58
CA ALA A 14 -8.33 5.50 11.93
C ALA A 14 -9.05 4.17 12.20
N SER A 15 -10.33 4.25 12.59
CA SER A 15 -11.21 3.07 12.62
C SER A 15 -11.46 2.54 11.21
N PHE A 16 -11.88 1.28 11.08
CA PHE A 16 -12.16 0.66 9.77
C PHE A 16 -13.12 1.49 8.90
N PHE A 17 -14.20 2.01 9.49
CA PHE A 17 -15.12 2.89 8.77
C PHE A 17 -14.46 4.21 8.37
N SER A 18 -13.71 4.85 9.28
CA SER A 18 -12.98 6.09 8.99
C SER A 18 -11.94 5.92 7.87
N TYR A 19 -11.29 4.75 7.82
CA TYR A 19 -10.34 4.39 6.77
C TYR A 19 -11.02 4.31 5.40
N ILE A 20 -12.17 3.63 5.31
CA ILE A 20 -12.93 3.47 4.06
C ILE A 20 -13.52 4.80 3.58
N THR A 21 -14.09 5.60 4.49
CA THR A 21 -14.70 6.88 4.14
C THR A 21 -13.71 8.03 4.05
N PHE A 22 -12.41 7.76 4.21
CA PHE A 22 -11.35 8.76 4.28
C PHE A 22 -11.60 9.86 5.33
N SER A 23 -12.35 9.58 6.39
CA SER A 23 -12.73 10.60 7.37
C SER A 23 -11.53 11.12 8.18
N TRP A 24 -10.44 10.35 8.27
CA TRP A 24 -9.21 10.73 8.97
C TRP A 24 -8.47 11.93 8.35
N ILE A 25 -8.67 12.24 7.06
CA ILE A 25 -8.04 13.40 6.39
C ILE A 25 -8.87 14.69 6.49
N GLN A 26 -10.15 14.55 6.84
CA GLN A 26 -11.09 15.66 6.95
C GLN A 26 -10.62 16.86 7.80
N PRO A 27 -9.97 16.69 8.99
CA PRO A 27 -9.48 17.83 9.76
C PRO A 27 -8.45 18.67 9.00
N MET A 28 -7.57 18.03 8.22
CA MET A 28 -6.57 18.72 7.40
C MET A 28 -7.25 19.52 6.28
N ILE A 29 -8.25 18.95 5.62
CA ILE A 29 -9.03 19.62 4.57
C ILE A 29 -9.76 20.85 5.14
N LEU A 30 -10.38 20.71 6.32
CA LEU A 30 -11.10 21.81 6.97
C LEU A 30 -10.15 22.94 7.41
N HIS A 31 -8.94 22.60 7.85
CA HIS A 31 -7.89 23.57 8.18
C HIS A 31 -7.47 24.36 6.94
N GLY A 32 -7.17 23.65 5.84
CA GLY A 32 -6.81 24.24 4.55
C GLY A 32 -7.85 25.17 3.94
N ARG A 33 -9.13 25.07 4.36
CA ARG A 33 -10.19 25.97 3.89
C ARG A 33 -10.03 27.40 4.41
N LYS A 34 -9.43 27.58 5.59
CA LYS A 34 -9.27 28.89 6.25
C LYS A 34 -7.82 29.35 6.34
N HIS A 35 -6.87 28.42 6.27
CA HIS A 35 -5.44 28.66 6.46
C HIS A 35 -4.65 28.03 5.32
N THR A 36 -3.49 28.60 4.99
CA THR A 36 -2.55 27.99 4.04
C THR A 36 -1.78 26.89 4.75
N ILE A 37 -1.85 25.67 4.24
CA ILE A 37 -1.15 24.52 4.80
C ILE A 37 0.36 24.68 4.54
N VAL A 38 1.14 24.61 5.62
CA VAL A 38 2.61 24.65 5.54
C VAL A 38 3.19 23.23 5.72
N ALA A 39 4.40 23.00 5.23
CA ALA A 39 5.04 21.68 5.25
C ALA A 39 5.11 21.08 6.66
N GLU A 40 5.36 21.90 7.68
CA GLU A 40 5.47 21.45 9.08
C GLU A 40 4.15 20.91 9.64
N GLU A 41 3.01 21.34 9.09
CA GLU A 41 1.67 20.90 9.51
C GLU A 41 1.26 19.58 8.85
N LEU A 42 2.03 19.12 7.86
CA LEU A 42 1.77 17.86 7.17
C LEU A 42 2.03 16.69 8.11
N GLN A 43 1.13 15.72 8.09
CA GLN A 43 1.26 14.50 8.89
C GLN A 43 2.48 13.69 8.46
N ARG A 44 3.07 12.98 9.43
CA ARG A 44 4.11 11.98 9.14
C ARG A 44 3.57 10.90 8.22
N LEU A 45 4.48 10.30 7.46
CA LEU A 45 4.15 9.13 6.67
C LEU A 45 3.85 7.94 7.59
N SER A 46 2.84 7.15 7.21
CA SER A 46 2.51 5.88 7.88
C SER A 46 3.74 4.99 7.99
N ALA A 47 3.91 4.33 9.13
CA ALA A 47 5.00 3.39 9.37
C ALA A 47 5.01 2.23 8.36
N ASN A 48 3.89 1.94 7.69
CA ASN A 48 3.82 0.94 6.63
C ASN A 48 4.45 1.43 5.31
N ASP A 49 4.38 2.73 5.03
CA ASP A 49 4.78 3.33 3.76
C ASP A 49 6.19 3.93 3.79
N LYS A 50 6.86 3.86 4.96
CA LYS A 50 8.23 4.32 5.13
C LYS A 50 9.21 3.53 4.26
N VAL A 51 10.13 4.26 3.64
CA VAL A 51 11.14 3.71 2.72
C VAL A 51 12.00 2.68 3.42
N GLU A 52 12.39 2.93 4.67
CA GLU A 52 13.24 2.03 5.46
C GLU A 52 12.59 0.65 5.60
N ARG A 53 11.30 0.63 5.95
CA ARG A 53 10.54 -0.61 6.10
C ARG A 53 10.34 -1.33 4.76
N LEU A 54 9.95 -0.60 3.73
CA LEU A 54 9.72 -1.18 2.40
C LEU A 54 11.01 -1.76 1.82
N ALA A 55 12.14 -1.06 1.99
CA ALA A 55 13.46 -1.52 1.57
C ALA A 55 13.87 -2.78 2.34
N GLU A 56 13.68 -2.82 3.65
CA GLU A 56 13.99 -4.00 4.47
C GLU A 56 13.14 -5.22 4.08
N LEU A 57 11.83 -5.03 3.91
CA LEU A 57 10.90 -6.07 3.44
C LEU A 57 11.35 -6.64 2.09
N MET A 58 11.60 -5.76 1.12
CA MET A 58 12.00 -6.13 -0.23
C MET A 58 13.37 -6.82 -0.24
N HIS A 59 14.31 -6.35 0.56
CA HIS A 59 15.63 -6.96 0.69
C HIS A 59 15.57 -8.36 1.29
N LYS A 60 14.76 -8.54 2.35
CA LYS A 60 14.53 -9.84 2.99
C LYS A 60 13.91 -10.85 2.02
N GLU A 61 12.85 -10.47 1.31
CA GLU A 61 12.18 -11.34 0.34
C GLU A 61 13.08 -11.67 -0.86
N TRP A 62 13.95 -10.73 -1.26
CA TRP A 62 14.95 -10.96 -2.30
C TRP A 62 15.98 -12.01 -1.88
N ILE A 63 16.57 -11.87 -0.67
CA ILE A 63 17.53 -12.85 -0.14
C ILE A 63 16.89 -14.24 -0.08
N GLN A 64 15.66 -14.34 0.43
CA GLN A 64 14.94 -15.62 0.49
C GLN A 64 14.74 -16.26 -0.90
N GLU A 65 14.41 -15.47 -1.93
CA GLU A 65 14.25 -16.02 -3.28
C GLU A 65 15.60 -16.44 -3.88
N VAL A 66 16.69 -15.73 -3.59
CA VAL A 66 18.05 -16.13 -4.03
C VAL A 66 18.44 -17.45 -3.37
N GLU A 67 18.36 -17.54 -2.04
CA GLU A 67 18.72 -18.75 -1.28
C GLU A 67 17.89 -19.97 -1.70
N ALA A 68 16.56 -19.80 -1.85
CA ALA A 68 15.67 -20.88 -2.29
C ALA A 68 16.01 -21.39 -3.70
N LYS A 69 16.52 -20.51 -4.58
CA LYS A 69 16.89 -20.87 -5.94
C LYS A 69 18.28 -21.47 -6.02
N GLU A 70 19.21 -21.02 -5.19
CA GLU A 70 20.53 -21.63 -5.03
C GLU A 70 20.38 -23.08 -4.53
N GLN A 71 19.59 -23.31 -3.48
CA GLN A 71 19.29 -24.65 -2.98
C GLN A 71 18.62 -25.55 -4.04
N ALA A 72 17.66 -25.00 -4.80
CA ALA A 72 17.01 -25.74 -5.87
C ALA A 72 17.95 -26.03 -7.07
N SER A 73 18.98 -25.22 -7.26
CA SER A 73 19.95 -25.39 -8.35
C SER A 73 20.92 -26.55 -8.12
N THR A 74 21.22 -26.86 -6.85
CA THR A 74 22.07 -27.99 -6.44
C THR A 74 21.48 -29.34 -6.85
N TYR A 75 20.15 -29.44 -6.99
CA TYR A 75 19.44 -30.68 -7.35
C TYR A 75 19.18 -30.88 -8.86
N GLY A 76 19.86 -30.14 -9.74
CA GLY A 76 19.99 -30.52 -11.15
C GLY A 76 19.55 -29.49 -12.20
N HIS A 77 18.99 -28.33 -11.82
CA HIS A 77 18.70 -27.26 -12.78
C HIS A 77 18.93 -25.86 -12.19
N LYS A 78 19.87 -25.10 -12.78
CA LYS A 78 20.15 -23.71 -12.42
C LYS A 78 18.94 -22.81 -12.70
N LYS A 79 18.07 -22.63 -11.70
CA LYS A 79 16.95 -21.69 -11.76
C LYS A 79 17.42 -20.31 -11.33
N ARG A 80 17.16 -19.30 -12.16
CA ARG A 80 17.48 -17.90 -11.82
C ARG A 80 16.45 -17.33 -10.83
N PRO A 81 16.86 -16.46 -9.90
CA PRO A 81 15.92 -15.69 -9.07
C PRO A 81 15.09 -14.77 -9.97
N ASN A 82 13.82 -14.55 -9.58
CA ASN A 82 12.89 -13.71 -10.34
C ASN A 82 12.38 -12.55 -9.48
N MET A 83 12.75 -11.33 -9.88
CA MET A 83 12.37 -10.09 -9.20
C MET A 83 10.86 -9.84 -9.21
N TYR A 84 10.17 -10.16 -10.31
CA TYR A 84 8.72 -9.94 -10.41
C TYR A 84 7.94 -10.77 -9.39
N LYS A 85 8.42 -11.97 -9.09
CA LYS A 85 7.81 -12.82 -8.06
C LYS A 85 7.99 -12.24 -6.66
N VAL A 86 9.15 -11.66 -6.38
CA VAL A 86 9.44 -10.97 -5.10
C VAL A 86 8.58 -9.72 -4.96
N LEU A 87 8.48 -8.90 -6.02
CA LEU A 87 7.59 -7.74 -6.07
C LEU A 87 6.13 -8.13 -5.84
N TRP A 88 5.67 -9.22 -6.47
CA TRP A 88 4.31 -9.72 -6.28
C TRP A 88 4.05 -10.20 -4.85
N ARG A 89 5.04 -10.77 -4.16
CA ARG A 89 4.90 -11.14 -2.74
C ARG A 89 4.81 -9.92 -1.84
N CYS A 90 5.60 -8.88 -2.10
CA CYS A 90 5.60 -7.67 -1.28
C CYS A 90 4.34 -6.82 -1.49
N PHE A 91 3.91 -6.64 -2.75
CA PHE A 91 2.90 -5.66 -3.14
C PHE A 91 1.64 -6.26 -3.76
N GLY A 92 1.60 -7.56 -4.04
CA GLY A 92 0.48 -8.19 -4.75
C GLY A 92 -0.86 -8.04 -4.04
N LEU A 93 -0.86 -8.12 -2.70
CA LEU A 93 -2.07 -7.92 -1.91
C LEU A 93 -2.62 -6.49 -2.03
N TYR A 94 -1.74 -5.48 -2.01
CA TYR A 94 -2.11 -4.09 -2.26
C TYR A 94 -2.61 -3.88 -3.69
N ALA A 95 -2.01 -4.57 -4.68
CA ALA A 95 -2.42 -4.52 -6.08
C ALA A 95 -3.77 -5.22 -6.34
N CYS A 96 -4.18 -6.19 -5.51
CA CYS A 96 -5.48 -6.85 -5.64
C CYS A 96 -6.66 -5.96 -5.23
N VAL A 97 -6.47 -5.01 -4.31
CA VAL A 97 -7.54 -4.11 -3.85
C VAL A 97 -8.17 -3.31 -5.01
N PRO A 98 -7.41 -2.57 -5.84
CA PRO A 98 -8.00 -1.84 -6.97
C PRO A 98 -8.66 -2.80 -7.98
N PHE A 99 -8.09 -3.98 -8.21
CA PHE A 99 -8.67 -4.98 -9.10
C PHE A 99 -10.06 -5.43 -8.65
N VAL A 100 -10.22 -5.76 -7.36
CA VAL A 100 -11.52 -6.14 -6.79
C VAL A 100 -12.51 -4.97 -6.84
N SER A 101 -12.07 -3.75 -6.53
CA SER A 101 -12.93 -2.57 -6.61
C SER A 101 -13.45 -2.31 -8.02
N GLY A 102 -12.60 -2.49 -9.05
CA GLY A 102 -13.01 -2.33 -10.44
C GLY A 102 -13.96 -3.43 -10.92
N LEU A 103 -13.81 -4.66 -10.42
CA LEU A 103 -14.77 -5.74 -10.69
C LEU A 103 -16.14 -5.43 -10.08
N LEU A 104 -16.19 -4.97 -8.83
CA LEU A 104 -17.44 -4.57 -8.17
C LEU A 104 -18.12 -3.43 -8.92
N GLU A 105 -17.38 -2.39 -9.32
CA GLU A 105 -17.91 -1.29 -10.12
C GLU A 105 -18.51 -1.78 -11.44
N SER A 106 -17.83 -2.70 -12.11
CA SER A 106 -18.30 -3.29 -13.38
C SER A 106 -19.60 -4.08 -13.17
N THR A 107 -19.70 -4.87 -12.10
CA THR A 107 -20.92 -5.61 -11.77
C THR A 107 -22.09 -4.67 -11.45
N CYS A 108 -21.85 -3.58 -10.70
CA CYS A 108 -22.87 -2.58 -10.41
C CYS A 108 -23.42 -1.94 -11.70
N LYS A 109 -22.55 -1.54 -12.62
CA LYS A 109 -22.95 -0.95 -13.92
C LYS A 109 -23.78 -1.91 -14.77
N ILE A 110 -23.42 -3.20 -14.79
CA ILE A 110 -24.19 -4.22 -15.51
C ILE A 110 -25.56 -4.41 -14.86
N SER A 111 -25.62 -4.46 -13.52
CA SER A 111 -26.89 -4.62 -12.80
C SER A 111 -27.84 -3.44 -13.02
N GLU A 112 -27.31 -2.21 -13.09
CA GLU A 112 -28.07 -1.01 -13.43
C GLU A 112 -28.64 -1.09 -14.84
N ALA A 113 -27.84 -1.52 -15.82
CA ALA A 113 -28.29 -1.70 -17.20
C ALA A 113 -29.38 -2.78 -17.35
N VAL A 114 -29.36 -3.83 -16.52
CA VAL A 114 -30.37 -4.90 -16.50
C VAL A 114 -31.64 -4.50 -15.75
N LEU A 115 -31.54 -3.64 -14.74
CA LEU A 115 -32.69 -3.16 -13.96
C LEU A 115 -33.45 -2.01 -14.64
N LEU A 116 -32.77 -1.19 -15.44
CA LEU A 116 -33.35 -0.04 -16.16
C LEU A 116 -33.78 -0.36 -17.60
N GLY A 117 -33.35 -1.49 -18.16
CA GLY A 117 -33.72 -1.97 -19.50
C GLY A 117 -34.87 -2.97 -19.47
#